data_AF-A0A6N7P4G7-F1
#
_entry.id   AF-A0A6N7P4G7-F1
#
_cell.length_a   1.000
_cell.length_b   1.000
_cell.length_c   1.000
_cell.angle_alpha   90.00
_cell.angle_beta   90.00
_cell.angle_gamma   90.00
#
_symmetry.space_group_name_H-M   'P 1'
#
loop_
_entity.id
_entity.type
_entity.pdbx_description
1 polymer ?
#
loop_
_entity_poly.entity_id
_entity_poly.type
_entity_poly.pdbx_seq_one_letter_code
_entity_poly.pdbx_strand_id
1 'polypeptide(L)'
;MKITLPLLFITSLAFGQTDSIVQEGKLLYKSEMASWNGTDIFLENFKDEQGNIGGYLSYNNNCIFFSKDSIPKVLATISFDSTYSAETAKINKEQRGFTPEENDLYVIRKRALAEINSGGDKFKRYNNTDLNLIPLIHNGVKKVYVLTGPKVTGVVIFGNDYLLTFDKDNKLMSTQVLHKNIIPITYKKSEETNLMSVHNHLPETGDFITATDVCTLMLYEKYANWKQHYVISEKNISLWDCEKDELVSFTKEAWEKITKDQEEKKQIKQ
;
A
#
# COMPACT_ATOMS: atom_id res chain seq x y z
N MET A 1 -20.59 -2.97 -19.68
CA MET A 1 -19.92 -2.27 -20.79
C MET A 1 -18.52 -2.87 -20.93
N LYS A 2 -18.27 -3.75 -21.90
CA LYS A 2 -16.91 -4.25 -22.19
C LYS A 2 -16.21 -3.17 -23.02
N ILE A 3 -15.28 -2.45 -22.41
CA ILE A 3 -14.42 -1.51 -23.14
C ILE A 3 -13.32 -2.35 -23.80
N THR A 4 -13.48 -2.65 -25.08
CA THR A 4 -12.39 -3.20 -25.88
C THR A 4 -11.54 -2.02 -26.33
N LEU A 5 -10.48 -1.71 -25.56
CA LEU A 5 -9.56 -0.63 -25.89
C LEU A 5 -8.65 -1.11 -27.05
N PRO A 6 -8.62 -0.43 -28.21
CA PRO A 6 -7.64 -0.76 -29.25
C PRO A 6 -6.24 -0.44 -28.70
N LEU A 7 -5.29 -1.32 -29.00
CA LEU A 7 -3.90 -1.22 -28.58
C LEU A 7 -3.26 0.05 -29.17
N LEU A 8 -3.33 1.18 -28.44
CA LEU A 8 -2.56 2.36 -28.76
C LEU A 8 -1.15 2.20 -28.18
N PHE A 9 -0.14 2.38 -29.03
CA PHE A 9 1.26 2.44 -28.63
C PHE A 9 1.47 3.62 -27.66
N ILE A 10 1.41 3.32 -26.36
CA ILE A 10 1.81 4.24 -25.31
C ILE A 10 3.35 4.35 -25.37
N THR A 11 3.88 5.56 -25.27
CA THR A 11 5.31 5.86 -25.38
C THR A 11 6.12 5.16 -24.28
N SER A 12 7.26 4.56 -24.64
CA SER A 12 8.10 3.69 -23.80
C SER A 12 8.60 4.27 -22.47
N LEU A 13 8.70 5.61 -22.35
CA LEU A 13 9.14 6.26 -21.11
C LEU A 13 8.07 6.29 -20.02
N ALA A 14 6.79 6.43 -20.39
CA ALA A 14 5.68 6.40 -19.44
C ALA A 14 5.47 4.98 -18.86
N PHE A 15 5.69 3.95 -19.69
CA PHE A 15 5.61 2.54 -19.28
C PHE A 15 6.61 2.19 -18.16
N GLY A 16 7.88 2.57 -18.31
CA GLY A 16 8.91 2.23 -17.32
C GLY A 16 8.66 2.85 -15.94
N GLN A 17 8.13 4.08 -15.89
CA GLN A 17 7.79 4.74 -14.63
C GLN A 17 6.59 4.08 -13.93
N THR A 18 5.51 3.77 -14.67
CA THR A 18 4.33 3.10 -14.10
C THR A 18 4.63 1.68 -13.64
N ASP A 19 5.49 0.94 -14.35
CA ASP A 19 5.89 -0.41 -13.95
C ASP A 19 6.61 -0.41 -12.61
N SER A 20 7.52 0.56 -12.38
CA SER A 20 8.23 0.68 -11.11
C SER A 20 7.30 0.99 -9.93
N ILE A 21 6.29 1.84 -10.16
CA ILE A 21 5.25 2.16 -9.17
C ILE A 21 4.43 0.93 -8.81
N VAL A 22 4.01 0.16 -9.82
CA VAL A 22 3.21 -1.06 -9.61
C VAL A 22 4.03 -2.14 -8.89
N GLN A 23 5.29 -2.33 -9.27
CA GLN A 23 6.19 -3.26 -8.60
C GLN A 23 6.38 -2.91 -7.13
N GLU A 24 6.66 -1.64 -6.83
CA GLU A 24 6.82 -1.16 -5.45
C GLU A 24 5.50 -1.31 -4.66
N GLY A 25 4.37 -0.91 -5.24
CA GLY A 25 3.05 -1.08 -4.61
C GLY A 25 2.71 -2.54 -4.32
N LYS A 26 3.06 -3.47 -5.22
CA LYS A 26 2.90 -4.91 -5.01
C LYS A 26 3.83 -5.44 -3.92
N LEU A 27 5.03 -4.88 -3.73
CA LEU A 27 5.90 -5.25 -2.61
C LEU A 27 5.30 -4.79 -1.27
N LEU A 28 4.76 -3.57 -1.21
CA LEU A 28 4.06 -3.06 -0.03
C LEU A 28 2.84 -3.92 0.31
N TYR A 29 2.00 -4.20 -0.69
CA TYR A 29 0.82 -5.07 -0.52
C TYR A 29 1.20 -6.43 0.07
N LYS A 30 2.25 -7.08 -0.45
CA LYS A 30 2.73 -8.37 0.05
C LYS A 30 3.18 -8.31 1.52
N SER A 31 3.88 -7.23 1.90
CA SER A 31 4.28 -7.00 3.29
C SER A 31 3.05 -6.85 4.19
N GLU A 32 2.08 -6.05 3.77
CA GLU A 32 0.86 -5.78 4.52
C GLU A 32 -0.04 -7.01 4.64
N MET A 33 -0.18 -7.82 3.58
CA MET A 33 -0.94 -9.06 3.65
C MET A 33 -0.35 -10.05 4.67
N ALA A 34 0.98 -10.16 4.72
CA ALA A 34 1.65 -10.98 5.73
C ALA A 34 1.42 -10.41 7.15
N SER A 35 1.49 -9.09 7.33
CA SER A 35 1.24 -8.43 8.61
C SER A 35 -0.20 -8.57 9.08
N TRP A 36 -1.17 -8.34 8.19
CA TRP A 36 -2.60 -8.37 8.49
C TRP A 36 -3.03 -9.77 8.91
N ASN A 37 -2.85 -10.77 8.03
CA ASN A 37 -3.24 -12.15 8.35
C ASN A 37 -2.37 -12.76 9.45
N GLY A 38 -1.09 -12.37 9.52
CA GLY A 38 -0.19 -12.80 10.58
C GLY A 38 -0.64 -12.30 11.96
N THR A 39 -1.19 -11.08 12.05
CA THR A 39 -1.67 -10.52 13.31
C THR A 39 -2.86 -11.31 13.84
N ASP A 40 -3.82 -11.64 12.99
CA ASP A 40 -4.99 -12.44 13.38
C ASP A 40 -4.56 -13.82 13.90
N ILE A 41 -3.69 -14.52 13.16
CA ILE A 41 -3.14 -15.81 13.55
C ILE A 41 -2.36 -15.71 14.87
N PHE A 42 -1.53 -14.68 15.03
CA PHE A 42 -0.74 -14.49 16.25
C PHE A 42 -1.65 -14.28 17.47
N LEU A 43 -2.64 -13.40 17.37
CA LEU A 43 -3.58 -13.12 18.45
C LEU A 43 -4.39 -14.36 18.84
N GLU A 44 -4.77 -15.19 17.87
CA GLU A 44 -5.47 -16.44 18.13
C GLU A 44 -4.60 -17.50 18.84
N ASN A 45 -3.33 -17.65 18.40
CA ASN A 45 -2.46 -18.77 18.78
C ASN A 45 -1.48 -18.47 19.93
N PHE A 46 -1.26 -17.20 20.27
CA PHE A 46 -0.25 -16.76 21.24
C PHE A 46 -0.83 -15.85 22.33
N LYS A 47 -1.98 -16.26 22.90
CA LYS A 47 -2.69 -15.50 23.95
C LYS A 47 -1.80 -15.11 25.13
N ASP A 48 -0.91 -16.00 25.55
CA ASP A 48 -0.01 -15.77 26.69
C ASP A 48 1.11 -14.74 26.38
N GLU A 49 1.46 -14.56 25.10
CA GLU A 49 2.52 -13.63 24.66
C GLU A 49 1.99 -12.24 24.27
N GLN A 50 0.67 -12.05 24.22
CA GLN A 50 0.07 -10.76 23.86
C GLN A 50 0.49 -9.62 24.80
N GLY A 51 0.77 -9.94 26.07
CA GLY A 51 1.30 -8.96 27.02
C GLY A 51 2.76 -8.58 26.78
N ASN A 52 3.51 -9.39 26.05
CA ASN A 52 4.94 -9.26 25.81
C ASN A 52 5.28 -8.70 24.40
N ILE A 53 4.32 -8.70 23.47
CA ILE A 53 4.53 -8.20 22.12
C ILE A 53 4.98 -6.73 22.11
N GLY A 54 6.07 -6.46 21.39
CA GLY A 54 6.60 -5.13 21.09
C GLY A 54 6.29 -4.66 19.67
N GLY A 55 5.91 -5.59 18.79
CA GLY A 55 5.49 -5.29 17.42
C GLY A 55 5.71 -6.47 16.47
N TYR A 56 5.65 -6.18 15.18
CA TYR A 56 5.89 -7.14 14.10
C TYR A 56 6.72 -6.53 12.97
N LEU A 57 7.28 -7.40 12.13
CA LEU A 57 7.94 -7.07 10.86
C LEU A 57 7.52 -8.08 9.80
N SER A 58 7.33 -7.61 8.56
CA SER A 58 7.02 -8.48 7.42
C SER A 58 8.04 -8.34 6.31
N TYR A 59 8.43 -9.47 5.73
CA TYR A 59 9.41 -9.59 4.65
C TYR A 59 9.35 -10.99 4.04
N ASN A 60 9.62 -11.16 2.75
CA ASN A 60 9.71 -12.47 2.08
C ASN A 60 8.56 -13.45 2.41
N ASN A 61 7.32 -12.96 2.41
CA ASN A 61 6.09 -13.70 2.79
C ASN A 61 6.04 -14.19 4.24
N ASN A 62 6.90 -13.66 5.11
CA ASN A 62 6.89 -13.92 6.54
C ASN A 62 6.35 -12.69 7.29
N CYS A 63 5.73 -12.94 8.43
CA CYS A 63 5.48 -11.98 9.47
C CYS A 63 6.07 -12.51 10.77
N ILE A 64 7.03 -11.77 11.35
CA ILE A 64 7.59 -12.08 12.65
C ILE A 64 6.99 -11.18 13.71
N PHE A 65 6.77 -11.73 14.89
CA PHE A 65 6.34 -11.01 16.09
C PHE A 65 7.49 -10.99 17.08
N PHE A 66 7.75 -9.84 17.70
CA PHE A 66 8.89 -9.68 18.59
C PHE A 66 8.51 -9.09 19.95
N SER A 67 9.31 -9.38 20.97
CA SER A 67 9.07 -8.91 22.34
C SER A 67 9.36 -7.43 22.53
N LYS A 68 8.72 -6.81 23.52
CA LYS A 68 8.93 -5.41 23.92
C LYS A 68 10.16 -5.19 24.82
N ASP A 69 10.99 -6.21 24.98
CA ASP A 69 12.21 -6.17 25.77
C ASP A 69 13.20 -5.13 25.25
N SER A 70 14.14 -4.71 26.10
CA SER A 70 15.22 -3.80 25.70
C SER A 70 16.09 -4.36 24.56
N ILE A 71 16.21 -5.69 24.52
CA ILE A 71 16.77 -6.46 23.41
C ILE A 71 15.66 -7.39 22.90
N PRO A 72 14.90 -6.97 21.87
CA PRO A 72 13.79 -7.75 21.36
C PRO A 72 14.22 -9.14 20.88
N LYS A 73 13.36 -10.12 21.12
CA LYS A 73 13.48 -11.47 20.54
C LYS A 73 12.26 -11.73 19.67
N VAL A 74 12.45 -12.50 18.60
CA VAL A 74 11.33 -13.09 17.86
C VAL A 74 10.61 -14.06 18.79
N LEU A 75 9.29 -13.89 18.88
CA LEU A 75 8.36 -14.73 19.62
C LEU A 75 7.71 -15.77 18.71
N ALA A 76 7.44 -15.37 17.47
CA ALA A 76 6.83 -16.22 16.46
C ALA A 76 7.23 -15.78 15.05
N THR A 77 7.25 -16.73 14.12
CA THR A 77 7.32 -16.47 12.68
C THR A 77 6.11 -17.14 12.02
N ILE A 78 5.34 -16.38 11.26
CA ILE A 78 4.22 -16.86 10.47
C ILE A 78 4.60 -16.71 9.00
N SER A 79 4.60 -17.82 8.27
CA SER A 79 5.01 -17.88 6.87
C SER A 79 3.83 -18.20 5.97
N PHE A 80 3.76 -17.52 4.84
CA PHE A 80 2.70 -17.65 3.86
C PHE A 80 3.22 -18.13 2.50
N ASP A 81 2.35 -18.82 1.76
CA ASP A 81 2.52 -18.95 0.31
C ASP A 81 2.08 -17.65 -0.41
N SER A 82 2.05 -17.65 -1.74
CA SER A 82 1.69 -16.46 -2.52
C SER A 82 0.24 -16.01 -2.37
N THR A 83 -0.63 -16.83 -1.80
CA THR A 83 -2.05 -16.49 -1.55
C THR A 83 -2.25 -15.71 -0.27
N TYR A 84 -1.27 -15.75 0.65
CA TYR A 84 -1.38 -15.21 2.01
C TYR A 84 -2.57 -15.77 2.81
N SER A 85 -3.10 -16.94 2.44
CA SER A 85 -4.21 -17.55 3.18
C SER A 85 -3.81 -17.87 4.62
N ALA A 86 -4.68 -17.48 5.56
CA ALA A 86 -4.50 -17.83 6.97
C ALA A 86 -4.63 -19.34 7.21
N GLU A 87 -5.40 -20.04 6.38
CA GLU A 87 -5.65 -21.48 6.51
C GLU A 87 -4.43 -22.34 6.19
N THR A 88 -3.56 -21.87 5.27
CA THR A 88 -2.35 -22.60 4.84
C THR A 88 -1.07 -22.05 5.48
N ALA A 89 -1.19 -21.04 6.35
CA ALA A 89 -0.06 -20.40 7.00
C ALA A 89 0.70 -21.38 7.91
N LYS A 90 2.03 -21.26 7.92
CA LYS A 90 2.90 -22.06 8.78
C LYS A 90 3.32 -21.24 9.98
N ILE A 91 3.15 -21.79 11.18
CA ILE A 91 3.50 -21.14 12.44
C ILE A 91 4.77 -21.78 13.01
N ASN A 92 5.82 -20.98 13.18
CA ASN A 92 7.00 -21.34 13.96
C ASN A 92 6.98 -20.57 15.30
N LYS A 93 7.07 -21.31 16.42
CA LYS A 93 7.04 -20.78 17.79
C LYS A 93 8.44 -20.64 18.42
N GLU A 94 9.49 -20.90 17.66
CA GLU A 94 10.87 -20.84 18.16
C GLU A 94 11.27 -19.40 18.49
N GLN A 95 11.63 -19.17 19.76
CA GLN A 95 12.17 -17.89 20.18
C GLN A 95 13.64 -17.76 19.79
N ARG A 96 13.99 -16.63 19.17
CA ARG A 96 15.35 -16.37 18.68
C ARG A 96 15.67 -14.88 18.63
N GLY A 97 16.95 -14.56 18.45
CA GLY A 97 17.36 -13.21 18.08
C GLY A 97 16.95 -12.85 16.64
N PHE A 98 17.00 -11.56 16.32
CA PHE A 98 16.84 -11.11 14.95
C PHE A 98 17.97 -11.60 14.05
N THR A 99 17.62 -11.95 12.81
CA THR A 99 18.58 -12.03 11.71
C THR A 99 19.09 -10.63 11.36
N PRO A 100 20.19 -10.49 10.60
CA PRO A 100 20.68 -9.18 10.17
C PRO A 100 19.64 -8.36 9.40
N GLU A 101 18.85 -9.00 8.52
CA GLU A 101 17.80 -8.34 7.74
C GLU A 101 16.64 -7.86 8.64
N GLU A 102 16.18 -8.70 9.56
CA GLU A 102 15.15 -8.33 10.54
C GLU A 102 15.61 -7.18 11.45
N ASN A 103 16.88 -7.19 11.85
CA ASN A 103 17.45 -6.12 12.64
C ASN A 103 17.49 -4.80 11.86
N ASP A 104 17.84 -4.82 10.58
CA ASP A 104 17.78 -3.63 9.73
C ASP A 104 16.35 -3.08 9.60
N LEU A 105 15.37 -3.95 9.32
CA LEU A 105 13.95 -3.60 9.27
C LEU A 105 13.46 -3.00 10.61
N TYR A 106 13.85 -3.61 11.73
CA TYR A 106 13.56 -3.12 13.08
C TYR A 106 14.13 -1.72 13.30
N VAL A 107 15.40 -1.51 12.97
CA VAL A 107 16.10 -0.23 13.20
C VAL A 107 15.48 0.88 12.38
N ILE A 108 15.22 0.67 11.09
CA ILE A 108 14.62 1.71 10.24
C ILE A 108 13.17 2.01 10.67
N ARG A 109 12.39 0.98 11.07
CA ARG A 109 11.04 1.18 11.62
C ARG A 109 11.08 2.01 12.89
N LYS A 110 11.98 1.71 13.83
CA LYS A 110 12.14 2.44 15.09
C LYS A 110 12.55 3.89 14.85
N ARG A 111 13.47 4.13 13.92
CA ARG A 111 13.91 5.50 13.56
C ARG A 111 12.79 6.28 12.86
N ALA A 112 12.05 5.64 11.96
CA ALA A 112 10.88 6.25 11.34
C ALA A 112 9.82 6.62 12.39
N LEU A 113 9.55 5.74 13.36
CA LEU A 113 8.63 6.04 14.45
C LEU A 113 9.12 7.22 15.31
N ALA A 114 10.41 7.28 15.61
CA ALA A 114 11.00 8.42 16.31
C ALA A 114 10.82 9.73 15.52
N GLU A 115 11.12 9.70 14.22
CA GLU A 115 10.93 10.84 13.30
C GLU A 115 9.46 11.29 13.24
N ILE A 116 8.50 10.36 13.18
CA ILE A 116 7.06 10.66 13.21
C ILE A 116 6.67 11.36 14.51
N ASN A 117 7.25 10.93 15.64
CA ASN A 117 6.92 11.47 16.96
C ASN A 117 7.60 12.84 17.22
N SER A 118 8.80 13.07 16.69
CA SER A 118 9.53 14.33 16.86
C SER A 118 9.30 15.36 15.75
N GLY A 119 8.78 14.93 14.58
CA GLY A 119 8.65 15.74 13.36
C GLY A 119 7.53 16.78 13.37
N GLY A 120 6.81 16.95 14.48
CA GLY A 120 5.76 17.94 14.66
C GLY A 120 4.66 17.87 13.60
N ASP A 121 4.25 19.02 13.07
CA ASP A 121 3.13 19.17 12.12
C ASP A 121 3.37 18.53 10.75
N LYS A 122 4.60 18.03 10.50
CA LYS A 122 4.91 17.30 9.28
C LYS A 122 4.06 16.04 9.14
N PHE A 123 3.86 15.31 10.24
CA PHE A 123 3.12 14.06 10.26
C PHE A 123 1.73 14.28 10.83
N LYS A 124 0.77 14.51 9.94
CA LYS A 124 -0.61 14.76 10.35
C LYS A 124 -1.26 13.47 10.85
N ARG A 125 -2.04 13.61 11.91
CA ARG A 125 -2.88 12.54 12.48
C ARG A 125 -4.33 12.96 12.38
N TYR A 126 -5.17 12.06 11.90
CA TYR A 126 -6.60 12.29 11.74
C TYR A 126 -7.38 11.41 12.72
N ASN A 127 -8.51 11.91 13.20
CA ASN A 127 -9.41 11.14 14.06
C ASN A 127 -9.86 9.87 13.32
N ASN A 128 -10.02 8.76 14.08
CA ASN A 128 -10.41 7.45 13.54
C ASN A 128 -9.44 6.87 12.50
N THR A 129 -8.18 7.29 12.53
CA THR A 129 -7.10 6.72 11.69
C THR A 129 -5.90 6.35 12.55
N ASP A 130 -5.02 5.51 11.99
CA ASP A 130 -3.65 5.31 12.46
C ASP A 130 -2.66 5.42 11.31
N LEU A 131 -1.44 5.83 11.66
CA LEU A 131 -0.30 5.74 10.75
C LEU A 131 0.30 4.33 10.87
N ASN A 132 0.23 3.55 9.79
CA ASN A 132 0.92 2.28 9.69
C ASN A 132 2.31 2.47 9.06
N LEU A 133 3.34 1.90 9.68
CA LEU A 133 4.71 1.96 9.19
C LEU A 133 5.04 0.64 8.49
N ILE A 134 5.53 0.71 7.27
CA ILE A 134 5.87 -0.46 6.44
C ILE A 134 7.36 -0.36 6.09
N PRO A 135 8.25 -0.96 6.90
CA PRO A 135 9.67 -1.04 6.55
C PRO A 135 9.86 -2.01 5.39
N LEU A 136 10.62 -1.58 4.38
CA LEU A 136 10.90 -2.36 3.18
C LEU A 136 12.40 -2.29 2.87
N ILE A 137 13.00 -3.46 2.68
CA ILE A 137 14.35 -3.61 2.14
C ILE A 137 14.25 -4.40 0.86
N HIS A 138 14.58 -3.77 -0.27
CA HIS A 138 14.53 -4.43 -1.57
C HIS A 138 15.72 -3.97 -2.42
N ASN A 139 16.45 -4.94 -2.99
CA ASN A 139 17.66 -4.70 -3.78
C ASN A 139 18.68 -3.75 -3.08
N GLY A 140 18.83 -3.91 -1.75
CA GLY A 140 19.72 -3.09 -0.93
C GLY A 140 19.22 -1.68 -0.61
N VAL A 141 18.06 -1.28 -1.13
CA VAL A 141 17.43 0.01 -0.83
C VAL A 141 16.55 -0.12 0.40
N LYS A 142 16.72 0.78 1.38
CA LYS A 142 16.01 0.78 2.65
C LYS A 142 15.00 1.93 2.70
N LYS A 143 13.72 1.59 2.88
CA LYS A 143 12.61 2.55 2.92
C LYS A 143 11.68 2.22 4.08
N VAL A 144 10.99 3.23 4.59
CA VAL A 144 9.79 3.05 5.40
C VAL A 144 8.69 3.87 4.76
N TYR A 145 7.66 3.18 4.27
CA TYR A 145 6.42 3.82 3.87
C TYR A 145 5.55 4.02 5.11
N VAL A 146 4.81 5.11 5.15
CA VAL A 146 3.83 5.38 6.19
C VAL A 146 2.50 5.59 5.51
N LEU A 147 1.54 4.69 5.74
CA LEU A 147 0.20 4.75 5.18
C LEU A 147 -0.80 5.15 6.26
N THR A 148 -1.85 5.86 5.88
CA THR A 148 -2.96 6.13 6.81
C THR A 148 -4.05 5.07 6.69
N GLY A 149 -4.21 4.26 7.73
CA GLY A 149 -5.24 3.20 7.81
C GLY A 149 -6.47 3.64 8.62
N PRO A 150 -7.68 3.17 8.27
CA PRO A 150 -8.90 3.45 9.03
C PRO A 150 -8.99 2.61 10.31
N LYS A 151 -9.52 3.21 11.40
CA LYS A 151 -9.93 2.49 12.63
C LYS A 151 -11.39 2.03 12.60
N VAL A 152 -12.12 2.38 11.55
CA VAL A 152 -13.55 2.12 11.40
C VAL A 152 -13.79 1.32 10.13
N THR A 153 -14.82 0.49 10.13
CA THR A 153 -15.15 -0.37 8.99
C THR A 153 -15.92 0.41 7.90
N GLY A 154 -15.88 -0.09 6.67
CA GLY A 154 -16.64 0.49 5.55
C GLY A 154 -16.05 1.79 4.97
N VAL A 155 -14.77 2.05 5.25
CA VAL A 155 -14.03 3.20 4.71
C VAL A 155 -12.69 2.74 4.18
N VAL A 156 -12.32 3.20 2.99
CA VAL A 156 -10.95 3.15 2.46
C VAL A 156 -10.36 4.55 2.56
N ILE A 157 -9.10 4.68 2.97
CA ILE A 157 -8.43 5.98 3.09
C ILE A 157 -7.25 6.00 2.13
N PHE A 158 -7.24 6.97 1.22
CA PHE A 158 -6.07 7.32 0.43
C PHE A 158 -5.39 8.56 1.02
N GLY A 159 -4.08 8.61 0.91
CA GLY A 159 -3.28 9.78 1.25
C GLY A 159 -3.06 10.01 2.75
N ASN A 160 -2.46 11.16 3.06
CA ASN A 160 -1.68 11.37 4.29
C ASN A 160 -0.56 10.32 4.42
N ASP A 161 0.14 10.09 3.31
CA ASP A 161 1.16 9.06 3.20
C ASP A 161 2.55 9.69 3.11
N TYR A 162 3.56 8.94 3.58
CA TYR A 162 4.94 9.41 3.67
C TYR A 162 5.92 8.34 3.21
N LEU A 163 7.08 8.78 2.74
CA LEU A 163 8.21 7.92 2.41
C LEU A 163 9.46 8.42 3.14
N LEU A 164 10.02 7.57 3.99
CA LEU A 164 11.31 7.79 4.62
C LEU A 164 12.34 6.89 3.95
N THR A 165 13.49 7.44 3.55
CA THR A 165 14.59 6.68 2.95
C THR A 165 15.79 6.64 3.87
N PHE A 166 16.55 5.55 3.82
CA PHE A 166 17.67 5.30 4.72
C PHE A 166 18.92 4.91 3.94
N ASP A 167 20.08 5.29 4.46
CA ASP A 167 21.36 4.83 3.95
C ASP A 167 21.64 3.38 4.37
N LYS A 168 22.76 2.83 3.88
CA LYS A 168 23.20 1.48 4.21
C LYS A 168 23.41 1.23 5.72
N ASP A 169 23.69 2.29 6.48
CA ASP A 169 23.95 2.26 7.94
C ASP A 169 22.65 2.55 8.75
N ASN A 170 21.49 2.46 8.09
CA ASN A 170 20.17 2.73 8.66
C ASN A 170 19.97 4.19 9.15
N LYS A 171 20.70 5.16 8.60
CA LYS A 171 20.49 6.59 8.93
C LYS A 171 19.46 7.18 7.98
N LEU A 172 18.55 7.98 8.54
CA LEU A 172 17.53 8.68 7.77
C LEU A 172 18.19 9.66 6.79
N MET A 173 17.89 9.51 5.51
CA MET A 173 18.39 10.38 4.44
C MET A 173 17.37 11.44 4.04
N SER A 174 16.11 11.03 3.87
CA SER A 174 15.04 11.94 3.49
C SER A 174 13.69 11.47 4.01
N THR A 175 12.78 12.43 4.17
CA THR A 175 11.38 12.20 4.50
C THR A 175 10.52 13.01 3.54
N GLN A 176 9.83 12.33 2.64
CA GLN A 176 8.95 12.87 1.63
C GLN A 176 7.48 12.71 2.05
N VAL A 177 6.69 13.76 1.83
CA VAL A 177 5.22 13.68 1.90
C VAL A 177 4.73 13.24 0.52
N LEU A 178 4.02 12.12 0.43
CA LEU A 178 3.45 11.62 -0.82
C LEU A 178 2.08 12.27 -1.06
N HIS A 179 1.26 12.34 0.00
CA HIS A 179 -0.03 13.03 -0.02
C HIS A 179 -0.21 13.82 1.27
N LYS A 180 -0.64 15.08 1.17
CA LYS A 180 -0.76 15.97 2.34
C LYS A 180 -2.03 15.79 3.17
N ASN A 181 -3.09 15.23 2.57
CA ASN A 181 -4.41 15.13 3.17
C ASN A 181 -4.97 13.72 2.95
N ILE A 182 -5.89 13.31 3.82
CA ILE A 182 -6.67 12.09 3.63
C ILE A 182 -7.80 12.30 2.62
N ILE A 183 -8.14 11.22 1.91
CA ILE A 183 -9.25 11.12 0.97
C ILE A 183 -10.03 9.85 1.36
N PRO A 184 -11.04 9.98 2.25
CA PRO A 184 -11.85 8.85 2.68
C PRO A 184 -12.91 8.52 1.63
N ILE A 185 -13.02 7.25 1.23
CA ILE A 185 -14.07 6.73 0.37
C ILE A 185 -14.86 5.69 1.15
N THR A 186 -16.15 5.96 1.36
CA THR A 186 -17.06 5.02 2.05
C THR A 186 -17.56 3.96 1.09
N TYR A 187 -17.67 2.72 1.56
CA TYR A 187 -18.26 1.62 0.80
C TYR A 187 -19.25 0.84 1.68
N LYS A 188 -20.32 0.36 1.05
CA LYS A 188 -21.31 -0.50 1.69
C LYS A 188 -21.26 -1.86 1.01
N LYS A 189 -21.44 -2.93 1.80
CA LYS A 189 -21.47 -4.32 1.31
C LYS A 189 -22.75 -4.66 0.51
N SER A 190 -23.63 -3.69 0.23
CA SER A 190 -24.86 -3.91 -0.54
C SER A 190 -24.59 -3.90 -2.04
N GLU A 191 -25.18 -4.86 -2.74
CA GLU A 191 -24.96 -5.15 -4.15
C GLU A 191 -25.12 -3.91 -5.06
N GLU A 192 -24.17 -3.76 -5.98
CA GLU A 192 -24.15 -2.92 -7.20
C GLU A 192 -23.80 -1.43 -7.16
N THR A 193 -23.65 -0.75 -6.02
CA THR A 193 -23.63 0.73 -6.06
C THR A 193 -22.29 1.43 -6.34
N ASN A 194 -21.12 0.77 -6.28
CA ASN A 194 -19.84 1.44 -6.50
C ASN A 194 -18.89 0.64 -7.40
N LEU A 195 -19.16 0.54 -8.70
CA LEU A 195 -18.25 -0.13 -9.65
C LEU A 195 -16.94 0.64 -9.89
N MET A 196 -16.91 1.91 -9.50
CA MET A 196 -15.83 2.83 -9.80
C MET A 196 -15.57 3.77 -8.62
N SER A 197 -14.30 4.05 -8.34
CA SER A 197 -13.88 5.11 -7.43
C SER A 197 -12.88 6.05 -8.11
N VAL A 198 -12.76 7.27 -7.58
CA VAL A 198 -11.88 8.30 -8.15
C VAL A 198 -11.30 9.20 -7.06
N HIS A 199 -10.05 9.61 -7.23
CA HIS A 199 -9.52 10.79 -6.56
C HIS A 199 -8.56 11.58 -7.44
N ASN A 200 -8.27 12.81 -6.99
CA ASN A 200 -7.38 13.72 -7.70
C ASN A 200 -6.04 13.83 -6.98
N HIS A 201 -4.96 13.85 -7.75
CA HIS A 201 -3.64 14.23 -7.27
C HIS A 201 -3.42 15.73 -7.47
N LEU A 202 -2.83 16.36 -6.47
CA LEU A 202 -2.31 17.72 -6.59
C LEU A 202 -0.92 17.69 -7.24
N PRO A 203 -0.44 18.80 -7.84
CA PRO A 203 0.87 18.84 -8.50
C PRO A 203 2.02 18.35 -7.61
N GLU A 204 1.97 18.59 -6.30
CA GLU A 204 2.98 18.12 -5.35
C GLU A 204 3.02 16.60 -5.13
N THR A 205 1.92 15.88 -5.40
CA THR A 205 1.87 14.41 -5.32
C THR A 205 2.50 13.78 -6.56
N GLY A 206 2.43 14.49 -7.69
CA GLY A 206 2.99 14.07 -8.96
C GLY A 206 1.92 13.70 -9.98
N ASP A 207 2.40 13.34 -11.17
CA ASP A 207 1.54 13.15 -12.34
C ASP A 207 0.96 11.71 -12.44
N PHE A 208 1.36 10.76 -11.59
CA PHE A 208 0.92 9.36 -11.65
C PHE A 208 0.45 8.87 -10.27
N ILE A 209 -0.40 7.83 -10.27
CA ILE A 209 -0.74 7.06 -9.06
C ILE A 209 0.51 6.69 -8.25
N THR A 210 0.44 6.68 -6.91
CA THR A 210 1.61 6.34 -6.09
C THR A 210 1.66 4.83 -5.77
N ALA A 211 2.82 4.37 -5.27
CA ALA A 211 2.93 3.01 -4.74
C ALA A 211 2.01 2.77 -3.52
N THR A 212 1.73 3.80 -2.73
CA THR A 212 0.81 3.71 -1.58
C THR A 212 -0.64 3.62 -2.03
N ASP A 213 -1.02 4.35 -3.09
CA ASP A 213 -2.34 4.20 -3.73
C ASP A 213 -2.53 2.77 -4.25
N VAL A 214 -1.54 2.20 -4.97
CA VAL A 214 -1.59 0.81 -5.46
C VAL A 214 -1.71 -0.19 -4.32
N CYS A 215 -0.92 -0.03 -3.25
CA CYS A 215 -1.00 -0.88 -2.07
C CYS A 215 -2.39 -0.84 -1.43
N THR A 216 -2.93 0.36 -1.19
CA THR A 216 -4.26 0.56 -0.61
C THR A 216 -5.35 -0.03 -1.51
N LEU A 217 -5.26 0.14 -2.84
CA LEU A 217 -6.20 -0.48 -3.76
C LEU A 217 -6.22 -2.00 -3.62
N MET A 218 -5.06 -2.64 -3.72
CA MET A 218 -4.98 -4.10 -3.62
C MET A 218 -5.45 -4.64 -2.27
N LEU A 219 -5.26 -3.88 -1.19
CA LEU A 219 -5.76 -4.23 0.15
C LEU A 219 -7.30 -4.17 0.25
N TYR A 220 -7.93 -3.18 -0.38
CA TYR A 220 -9.34 -2.85 -0.08
C TYR A 220 -10.32 -3.05 -1.23
N GLU A 221 -9.88 -3.09 -2.49
CA GLU A 221 -10.77 -3.08 -3.66
C GLU A 221 -11.77 -4.24 -3.68
N LYS A 222 -11.37 -5.44 -3.22
CA LYS A 222 -12.24 -6.62 -3.11
C LYS A 222 -13.30 -6.44 -2.03
N TYR A 223 -12.96 -5.78 -0.93
CA TYR A 223 -13.92 -5.45 0.14
C TYR A 223 -14.88 -4.34 -0.29
N ALA A 224 -14.39 -3.38 -1.08
CA ALA A 224 -15.16 -2.26 -1.62
C ALA A 224 -15.97 -2.63 -2.88
N ASN A 225 -15.72 -3.81 -3.46
CA ASN A 225 -16.32 -4.29 -4.71
C ASN A 225 -16.09 -3.34 -5.89
N TRP A 226 -14.92 -2.68 -5.92
CA TRP A 226 -14.52 -1.82 -7.02
C TRP A 226 -14.09 -2.66 -8.22
N LYS A 227 -14.48 -2.22 -9.42
CA LYS A 227 -13.96 -2.78 -10.69
C LYS A 227 -12.86 -1.92 -11.27
N GLN A 228 -12.95 -0.62 -11.04
CA GLN A 228 -12.01 0.35 -11.56
C GLN A 228 -11.76 1.45 -10.54
N HIS A 229 -10.54 1.97 -10.53
CA HIS A 229 -10.19 3.16 -9.78
C HIS A 229 -9.43 4.14 -10.67
N TYR A 230 -9.80 5.42 -10.61
CA TYR A 230 -9.19 6.49 -11.39
C TYR A 230 -8.42 7.44 -10.49
N VAL A 231 -7.16 7.69 -10.81
CA VAL A 231 -6.37 8.79 -10.24
C VAL A 231 -6.15 9.82 -11.32
N ILE A 232 -6.65 11.03 -11.08
CA ILE A 232 -6.57 12.14 -12.05
C ILE A 232 -5.54 13.15 -11.53
N SER A 233 -4.44 13.35 -12.25
CA SER A 233 -3.42 14.35 -11.93
C SER A 233 -3.57 15.58 -12.82
N GLU A 234 -2.59 16.49 -12.86
CA GLU A 234 -2.62 17.62 -13.78
C GLU A 234 -2.53 17.16 -15.24
N LYS A 235 -1.60 16.24 -15.54
CA LYS A 235 -1.27 15.84 -16.92
C LYS A 235 -1.76 14.46 -17.32
N ASN A 236 -1.96 13.55 -16.38
CA ASN A 236 -2.31 12.16 -16.68
C ASN A 236 -3.57 11.69 -15.95
N ILE A 237 -4.08 10.58 -16.43
CA ILE A 237 -5.11 9.76 -15.79
C ILE A 237 -4.51 8.36 -15.64
N SER A 238 -4.48 7.87 -14.41
CA SER A 238 -4.11 6.50 -14.06
C SER A 238 -5.38 5.70 -13.78
N LEU A 239 -5.64 4.68 -14.58
CA LEU A 239 -6.73 3.74 -14.43
C LEU A 239 -6.20 2.41 -13.87
N TRP A 240 -6.60 2.08 -12.66
CA TRP A 240 -6.38 0.77 -12.06
C TRP A 240 -7.58 -0.14 -12.32
N ASP A 241 -7.32 -1.30 -12.91
CA ASP A 241 -8.28 -2.39 -13.10
C ASP A 241 -8.22 -3.31 -11.88
N CYS A 242 -9.20 -3.18 -10.98
CA CYS A 242 -9.28 -3.93 -9.71
C CYS A 242 -9.55 -5.43 -9.91
N GLU A 243 -10.03 -5.84 -11.08
CA GLU A 243 -10.24 -7.28 -11.35
C GLU A 243 -8.94 -7.94 -11.79
N LYS A 244 -8.02 -7.18 -12.40
CA LYS A 244 -6.76 -7.69 -12.96
C LYS A 244 -5.51 -7.31 -12.17
N ASP A 245 -5.60 -6.39 -11.22
CA ASP A 245 -4.43 -5.81 -10.54
C ASP A 245 -3.43 -5.16 -11.54
N GLU A 246 -3.98 -4.42 -12.51
CA GLU A 246 -3.24 -3.82 -13.63
C GLU A 246 -3.46 -2.31 -13.71
N LEU A 247 -2.39 -1.58 -14.02
CA LEU A 247 -2.40 -0.13 -14.21
C LEU A 247 -2.29 0.19 -15.70
N VAL A 248 -3.15 1.10 -16.16
CA VAL A 248 -2.96 1.79 -17.44
C VAL A 248 -2.94 3.29 -17.17
N SER A 249 -1.97 4.01 -17.74
CA SER A 249 -1.92 5.47 -17.61
C SER A 249 -1.91 6.14 -18.99
N PHE A 250 -2.61 7.27 -19.07
CA PHE A 250 -2.77 8.04 -20.31
C PHE A 250 -2.56 9.52 -19.99
N THR A 251 -2.12 10.31 -20.99
CA THR A 251 -2.23 11.77 -20.87
C THR A 251 -3.71 12.17 -20.91
N LYS A 252 -4.07 13.28 -20.26
CA LYS A 252 -5.45 13.82 -20.36
C LYS A 252 -5.87 14.07 -21.79
N GLU A 253 -4.95 14.57 -22.63
CA GLU A 253 -5.23 14.79 -24.05
C GLU A 253 -5.57 13.48 -24.78
N ALA A 254 -4.84 12.39 -24.50
CA ALA A 254 -5.15 11.08 -25.08
C ALA A 254 -6.51 10.56 -24.59
N TRP A 255 -6.81 10.75 -23.31
CA TRP A 255 -8.10 10.39 -22.72
C TRP A 255 -9.26 11.14 -23.39
N GLU A 256 -9.17 12.48 -23.51
CA GLU A 256 -10.18 13.31 -24.17
C GLU A 256 -10.45 12.86 -25.61
N LYS A 257 -9.39 12.54 -26.37
CA LYS A 257 -9.51 11.99 -27.72
C LYS A 257 -10.25 10.65 -27.74
N ILE A 258 -9.92 9.73 -26.83
CA ILE A 258 -10.58 8.42 -26.72
C ILE A 258 -12.06 8.58 -26.34
N THR A 259 -12.36 9.45 -25.37
CA THR A 259 -13.73 9.68 -24.92
C THR A 259 -14.59 10.25 -26.05
N LYS A 260 -14.09 11.25 -26.77
CA LYS A 260 -14.80 11.86 -27.90
C LYS A 260 -15.09 10.85 -29.03
N ASP A 261 -14.11 10.06 -29.42
CA ASP A 261 -14.29 9.00 -30.44
C ASP A 261 -15.34 7.95 -30.01
N GLN A 262 -15.39 7.61 -28.72
CA GLN A 262 -16.42 6.70 -28.20
C GLN A 262 -17.83 7.30 -28.19
N GLU A 263 -17.96 8.60 -27.90
CA GLU A 263 -19.24 9.31 -27.96
C GLU A 263 -19.77 9.37 -29.38
N GLU A 264 -18.92 9.73 -30.35
CA GLU A 264 -19.26 9.76 -31.78
C GLU A 264 -19.69 8.37 -32.29
N LYS A 265 -18.98 7.30 -31.90
CA LYS A 265 -19.36 5.91 -32.25
C LYS A 265 -20.67 5.44 -31.62
N LYS A 266 -21.05 5.95 -30.44
CA LYS A 266 -22.34 5.66 -29.82
C LYS A 266 -23.48 6.37 -30.55
N GLN A 267 -23.26 7.61 -30.99
CA GLN A 267 -24.25 8.38 -31.76
C GLN A 267 -24.51 7.77 -33.16
N ILE A 268 -23.49 7.18 -33.80
CA ILE A 268 -23.65 6.51 -35.11
C ILE A 268 -24.43 5.18 -35.00
N LYS A 269 -24.53 4.59 -33.80
CA LYS A 269 -25.21 3.30 -33.57
C LYS A 269 -26.64 3.45 -33.03
N GLN A 270 -27.13 4.67 -32.84
CA GLN A 270 -28.52 4.99 -32.50
C GLN A 270 -29.24 5.49 -33.74
#